data_AF-A0AAP6HFQ0-F1
#
_entry.id   AF-A0AAP6HFQ0-F1
#
_cell.length_a   1.000
_cell.length_b   1.000
_cell.length_c   1.000
_cell.angle_alpha   90.00
_cell.angle_beta   90.00
_cell.angle_gamma   90.00
#
_symmetry.space_group_name_H-M   'P 1'
#
loop_
_entity.id
_entity.type
_entity.pdbx_description
1 polymer ?
#
loop_
_entity_poly.entity_id
_entity_poly.type
_entity_poly.pdbx_seq_one_letter_code
_entity_poly.pdbx_strand_id
1 'polypeptide(L)'
;MNELKKVNWLRVLLFYGILLLSTFLARKLPNILQVILGKFTEINIPWNYNHGIAILLISFIFYKFSDIKSGFSLLGTNKLKSILFPIVLLTGYTIYGIENKEGINPHPWAFIFCLFTLIYDIMEEYTWRGYLIESLEKTNLIIKSLISGVFWGVWHLLIFRDFEQYGGFGIFLVFCILFSFLLTFSISRTKSIIVPATIHALLIRTNIVTLICFLIYVILLFTWNKKLKNTHRSK
;
A
#
# COMPACT_ATOMS: atom_id res chain seq x y z
N MET A 1 2.34 28.43 -0.42
CA MET A 1 0.88 28.71 -0.50
C MET A 1 0.34 28.73 -1.93
N ASN A 2 1.04 29.26 -2.94
CA ASN A 2 0.52 29.34 -4.31
C ASN A 2 0.24 27.99 -5.00
N GLU A 3 1.01 26.94 -4.70
CA GLU A 3 0.75 25.60 -5.26
C GLU A 3 -0.53 24.94 -4.71
N LEU A 4 -0.93 25.24 -3.47
CA LEU A 4 -2.18 24.72 -2.89
C LEU A 4 -3.43 25.32 -3.54
N LYS A 5 -3.32 26.52 -4.11
CA LYS A 5 -4.43 27.20 -4.81
C LYS A 5 -4.74 26.55 -6.16
N LYS A 6 -3.80 25.78 -6.73
CA LYS A 6 -3.97 25.10 -8.02
C LYS A 6 -4.75 23.79 -7.87
N VAL A 7 -4.64 23.14 -6.70
CA VAL A 7 -5.34 21.89 -6.40
C VAL A 7 -6.85 22.08 -6.51
N ASN A 8 -7.50 21.25 -7.32
CA ASN A 8 -8.95 21.12 -7.32
C ASN A 8 -9.44 20.41 -6.05
N TRP A 9 -9.61 21.18 -4.97
CA TRP A 9 -10.05 20.66 -3.66
C TRP A 9 -11.43 20.02 -3.68
N LEU A 10 -12.35 20.52 -4.52
CA LEU A 10 -13.67 19.92 -4.67
C LEU A 10 -13.56 18.47 -5.14
N ARG A 11 -12.73 18.20 -6.14
CA ARG A 11 -12.46 16.83 -6.62
C ARG A 11 -11.81 15.96 -5.54
N VAL A 12 -10.83 16.49 -4.81
CA VAL A 12 -10.14 15.75 -3.73
C VAL A 12 -11.13 15.38 -2.61
N LEU A 13 -11.98 16.31 -2.20
CA LEU A 13 -12.98 16.09 -1.16
C LEU A 13 -14.10 15.16 -1.63
N LEU A 14 -14.56 15.28 -2.88
CA LEU A 14 -15.53 14.35 -3.47
C LEU A 14 -14.97 12.94 -3.57
N PHE A 15 -13.72 12.79 -4.03
CA PHE A 15 -13.01 11.51 -4.07
C PHE A 15 -12.98 10.88 -2.69
N TYR A 16 -12.52 11.64 -1.68
CA TYR A 16 -12.38 11.12 -0.33
C TYR A 16 -13.75 10.81 0.33
N GLY A 17 -14.76 11.67 0.14
CA GLY A 17 -16.10 11.44 0.67
C GLY A 17 -16.78 10.21 0.07
N ILE A 18 -16.70 10.02 -1.25
CA ILE A 18 -17.23 8.83 -1.92
C ILE A 18 -16.45 7.58 -1.48
N LEU A 19 -15.12 7.68 -1.37
CA LEU A 19 -14.27 6.60 -0.88
C LEU A 19 -14.67 6.14 0.54
N LEU A 20 -14.90 7.07 1.47
CA LEU A 20 -15.36 6.76 2.82
C LEU A 20 -16.74 6.09 2.81
N LEU A 21 -17.70 6.63 2.04
CA LEU A 21 -19.03 6.05 1.91
C LEU A 21 -18.98 4.62 1.33
N SER A 22 -18.23 4.43 0.24
CA SER A 22 -18.04 3.12 -0.38
C SER A 22 -17.37 2.14 0.57
N THR A 23 -16.39 2.58 1.36
CA THR A 23 -15.75 1.76 2.41
C THR A 23 -16.77 1.32 3.45
N PHE A 24 -17.56 2.26 3.99
CA PHE A 24 -18.59 1.96 4.98
C PHE A 24 -19.59 0.92 4.46
N LEU A 25 -20.11 1.11 3.24
CA LEU A 25 -21.05 0.20 2.61
C LEU A 25 -20.42 -1.17 2.33
N ALA A 26 -19.19 -1.21 1.80
CA ALA A 26 -18.49 -2.45 1.47
C ALA A 26 -18.23 -3.33 2.70
N ARG A 27 -18.02 -2.72 3.88
CA ARG A 27 -17.87 -3.46 5.14
C ARG A 27 -19.16 -4.06 5.69
N LYS A 28 -20.33 -3.62 5.22
CA LYS A 28 -21.62 -4.24 5.57
C LYS A 28 -21.91 -5.49 4.74
N LEU A 29 -21.17 -5.69 3.64
CA LEU A 29 -21.29 -6.89 2.81
C LEU A 29 -20.57 -8.08 3.46
N PRO A 30 -21.02 -9.32 3.20
CA PRO A 30 -20.28 -10.52 3.59
C PRO A 30 -18.88 -10.49 2.96
N ASN A 31 -17.90 -11.14 3.62
CA ASN A 31 -16.54 -11.22 3.07
C ASN A 31 -16.57 -11.96 1.72
N ILE A 32 -16.48 -11.21 0.62
CA ILE A 32 -16.61 -11.76 -0.74
C ILE A 32 -15.49 -12.77 -1.00
N LEU A 33 -14.29 -12.50 -0.49
CA LEU A 33 -13.15 -13.39 -0.63
C LEU A 33 -13.41 -14.74 0.04
N GLN A 34 -13.93 -14.74 1.27
CA GLN A 34 -14.34 -15.96 1.97
C GLN A 34 -15.48 -16.68 1.22
N VAL A 35 -16.48 -15.95 0.73
CA VAL A 35 -17.63 -16.55 0.03
C VAL A 35 -17.20 -17.26 -1.27
N ILE A 36 -16.17 -16.75 -1.95
CA ILE A 36 -15.66 -17.35 -3.19
C ILE A 36 -14.74 -18.52 -2.87
N LEU A 37 -13.69 -18.29 -2.07
CA LEU A 37 -12.66 -19.29 -1.80
C LEU A 37 -13.14 -20.39 -0.86
N GLY A 38 -14.09 -20.08 0.04
CA GLY A 38 -14.76 -21.06 0.89
C GLY A 38 -15.56 -22.13 0.13
N LYS A 39 -15.81 -21.94 -1.18
CA LYS A 39 -16.37 -22.99 -2.05
C LYS A 39 -15.34 -24.06 -2.44
N PHE A 40 -14.06 -23.75 -2.30
CA PHE A 40 -12.93 -24.60 -2.72
C PHE A 40 -12.05 -25.02 -1.54
N THR A 41 -12.11 -24.31 -0.40
CA THR A 41 -11.29 -24.59 0.78
C THR A 41 -12.09 -24.44 2.06
N GLU A 42 -11.81 -25.26 3.07
CA GLU A 42 -12.41 -25.13 4.41
C GLU A 42 -11.73 -24.08 5.30
N ILE A 43 -10.60 -23.52 4.82
CA ILE A 43 -9.81 -22.50 5.52
C ILE A 43 -10.66 -21.25 5.75
N ASN A 44 -10.65 -20.76 7.00
CA ASN A 44 -11.22 -19.46 7.32
C ASN A 44 -10.25 -18.35 6.93
N ILE A 45 -10.61 -17.56 5.93
CA ILE A 45 -9.78 -16.50 5.35
C ILE A 45 -9.88 -15.26 6.22
N PRO A 46 -8.78 -14.86 6.91
CA PRO A 46 -8.80 -13.72 7.81
C PRO A 46 -8.94 -12.39 7.07
N TRP A 47 -8.65 -12.36 5.76
CA TRP A 47 -8.70 -11.15 4.95
C TRP A 47 -10.09 -10.87 4.40
N ASN A 48 -10.59 -9.66 4.65
CA ASN A 48 -11.77 -9.12 3.98
C ASN A 48 -11.34 -8.01 3.02
N TYR A 49 -11.39 -8.26 1.72
CA TYR A 49 -10.94 -7.30 0.69
C TYR A 49 -12.01 -6.33 0.21
N ASN A 50 -13.24 -6.41 0.74
CA ASN A 50 -14.36 -5.62 0.20
C ASN A 50 -14.04 -4.12 0.16
N HIS A 51 -13.42 -3.60 1.22
CA HIS A 51 -13.05 -2.18 1.29
C HIS A 51 -11.86 -1.86 0.39
N GLY A 52 -10.84 -2.71 0.31
CA GLY A 52 -9.73 -2.56 -0.64
C GLY A 52 -10.20 -2.53 -2.10
N ILE A 53 -11.11 -3.43 -2.47
CA ILE A 53 -11.74 -3.46 -3.80
C ILE A 53 -12.57 -2.19 -4.03
N ALA A 54 -13.34 -1.75 -3.03
CA ALA A 54 -14.14 -0.55 -3.15
C ALA A 54 -13.28 0.69 -3.43
N ILE A 55 -12.22 0.94 -2.65
CA ILE A 55 -11.35 2.11 -2.86
C ILE A 55 -10.59 2.06 -4.19
N LEU A 56 -10.24 0.86 -4.66
CA LEU A 56 -9.63 0.66 -5.98
C LEU A 56 -10.61 1.02 -7.11
N LEU A 57 -11.86 0.55 -7.04
CA LEU A 57 -12.90 0.88 -8.02
C LEU A 57 -13.20 2.38 -8.04
N ILE A 58 -13.26 3.04 -6.89
CA ILE A 58 -13.42 4.50 -6.82
C ILE A 58 -12.23 5.19 -7.50
N SER A 59 -11.00 4.73 -7.26
CA SER A 59 -9.82 5.27 -7.92
C SER A 59 -9.87 5.10 -9.45
N PHE A 60 -10.33 3.95 -9.96
CA PHE A 60 -10.53 3.75 -11.41
C PHE A 60 -11.61 4.67 -12.00
N ILE A 61 -12.73 4.85 -11.31
CA ILE A 61 -13.79 5.77 -11.74
C ILE A 61 -13.22 7.19 -11.83
N PHE A 62 -12.51 7.63 -10.79
CA PHE A 62 -11.96 8.97 -10.77
C PHE A 62 -10.83 9.17 -11.80
N TYR A 63 -9.97 8.18 -12.04
CA TYR A 63 -9.02 8.25 -13.17
C TYR A 63 -9.71 8.32 -14.53
N LYS A 64 -10.85 7.63 -14.70
CA LYS A 64 -11.59 7.61 -15.97
C LYS A 64 -12.32 8.92 -16.26
N PHE A 65 -12.88 9.56 -15.24
CA PHE A 65 -13.79 10.70 -15.40
C PHE A 65 -13.21 12.05 -14.95
N SER A 66 -11.98 12.08 -14.42
CA SER A 66 -11.29 13.34 -14.09
C SER A 66 -10.11 13.59 -15.02
N ASP A 67 -9.64 14.84 -15.05
CA ASP A 67 -8.46 15.23 -15.85
C ASP A 67 -7.12 14.71 -15.31
N ILE A 68 -7.14 13.91 -14.23
CA ILE A 68 -5.92 13.33 -13.64
C ILE A 68 -5.44 12.16 -14.48
N LYS A 69 -4.22 12.27 -15.00
CA LYS A 69 -3.55 11.19 -15.73
C LYS A 69 -2.62 10.42 -14.81
N SER A 70 -2.70 9.09 -14.86
CA SER A 70 -1.77 8.21 -14.15
C SER A 70 -0.37 8.31 -14.74
N GLY A 71 0.55 8.95 -14.00
CA GLY A 71 1.99 8.92 -14.20
C GLY A 71 2.67 7.76 -13.49
N PHE A 72 1.92 6.94 -12.77
CA PHE A 72 2.40 5.72 -12.12
C PHE A 72 1.95 4.46 -12.86
N SER A 73 2.71 3.38 -12.68
CA SER A 73 2.33 2.04 -13.12
C SER A 73 2.63 1.03 -12.03
N LEU A 74 2.21 -0.22 -12.20
CA LEU A 74 2.47 -1.27 -11.21
C LEU A 74 3.98 -1.42 -10.92
N LEU A 75 4.79 -1.43 -11.99
CA LEU A 75 6.24 -1.68 -11.92
C LEU A 75 7.12 -0.43 -12.10
N GLY A 76 6.51 0.73 -12.39
CA GLY A 76 7.20 2.02 -12.47
C GLY A 76 8.34 2.10 -13.48
N THR A 77 9.36 2.89 -13.16
CA THR A 77 10.45 3.22 -14.09
C THR A 77 11.48 2.11 -14.27
N ASN A 78 11.62 1.20 -13.30
CA ASN A 78 12.60 0.12 -13.35
C ASN A 78 11.97 -1.19 -12.84
N LYS A 79 11.45 -1.98 -13.78
CA LYS A 79 10.70 -3.21 -13.49
C LYS A 79 11.49 -4.20 -12.64
N LEU A 80 12.78 -4.39 -12.94
CA LEU A 80 13.64 -5.33 -12.21
C LEU A 80 13.82 -4.89 -10.75
N LYS A 81 14.18 -3.62 -10.52
CA LYS A 81 14.31 -3.09 -9.15
C LYS A 81 12.99 -3.10 -8.39
N SER A 82 11.87 -2.85 -9.06
CA SER A 82 10.54 -2.91 -8.43
C SER A 82 10.17 -4.32 -7.97
N ILE A 83 10.46 -5.34 -8.78
CA ILE A 83 10.14 -6.75 -8.46
C ILE A 83 11.02 -7.30 -7.31
N LEU A 84 12.22 -6.74 -7.10
CA LEU A 84 13.05 -7.15 -5.95
C LEU A 84 12.37 -6.90 -4.60
N PHE A 85 11.50 -5.89 -4.49
CA PHE A 85 10.77 -5.62 -3.26
C PHE A 85 9.92 -6.83 -2.83
N PRO A 86 8.90 -7.26 -3.61
CA PRO A 86 8.06 -8.38 -3.22
C PRO A 86 8.83 -9.70 -3.16
N ILE A 87 9.86 -9.91 -3.98
CA ILE A 87 10.71 -11.12 -3.87
C ILE A 87 11.35 -11.19 -2.47
N VAL A 88 11.97 -10.10 -2.01
CA VAL A 88 12.62 -10.07 -0.69
C VAL A 88 11.60 -10.30 0.43
N LEU A 89 10.40 -9.70 0.34
CA LEU A 89 9.33 -9.91 1.32
C LEU A 89 8.92 -11.39 1.37
N LEU A 90 8.53 -11.93 0.21
CA LEU A 90 7.95 -13.27 0.10
C LEU A 90 8.99 -14.33 0.48
N THR A 91 10.21 -14.24 -0.05
CA THR A 91 11.28 -15.18 0.30
C THR A 91 11.66 -15.08 1.76
N GLY A 92 11.81 -13.87 2.31
CA GLY A 92 12.19 -13.66 3.70
C GLY A 92 11.19 -14.30 4.68
N TYR A 93 9.89 -14.03 4.48
CA TYR A 93 8.85 -14.60 5.34
C TYR A 93 8.60 -16.08 5.09
N THR A 94 8.75 -16.57 3.86
CA THR A 94 8.64 -18.02 3.57
C THR A 94 9.71 -18.79 4.31
N ILE A 95 10.96 -18.30 4.33
CA ILE A 95 12.06 -18.93 5.08
C ILE A 95 11.80 -18.87 6.59
N TYR A 96 11.30 -17.74 7.08
CA TYR A 96 11.05 -17.55 8.51
C TYR A 96 9.86 -18.37 9.04
N GLY A 97 8.80 -18.51 8.24
CA GLY A 97 7.56 -19.16 8.65
C GLY A 97 6.65 -18.26 9.49
N ILE A 98 5.35 -18.45 9.36
CA ILE A 98 4.33 -17.75 10.16
C ILE A 98 3.38 -18.80 10.72
N GLU A 99 3.34 -18.90 12.05
CA GLU A 99 2.40 -19.77 12.75
C GLU A 99 0.95 -19.41 12.43
N ASN A 100 0.11 -20.43 12.30
CA ASN A 100 -1.31 -20.28 11.98
C ASN A 100 -2.17 -21.27 12.77
N LYS A 101 -3.44 -20.92 12.91
CA LYS A 101 -4.42 -21.70 13.67
C LYS A 101 -4.99 -22.89 12.88
N GLU A 102 -4.71 -22.95 11.58
CA GLU A 102 -5.25 -23.95 10.65
C GLU A 102 -4.38 -25.21 10.57
N GLY A 103 -3.28 -25.28 11.31
CA GLY A 103 -2.35 -26.42 11.29
C GLY A 103 -1.56 -26.56 9.99
N ILE A 104 -1.56 -25.55 9.13
CA ILE A 104 -0.80 -25.54 7.87
C ILE A 104 0.69 -25.34 8.20
N ASN A 105 1.59 -25.95 7.43
CA ASN A 105 3.03 -25.72 7.63
C ASN A 105 3.36 -24.21 7.61
N PRO A 106 4.13 -23.69 8.60
CA PRO A 106 4.37 -22.25 8.73
C PRO A 106 5.00 -21.57 7.50
N HIS A 107 5.81 -22.29 6.72
CA HIS A 107 6.55 -21.73 5.58
C HIS A 107 5.66 -21.41 4.36
N PRO A 108 4.92 -22.37 3.76
CA PRO A 108 3.98 -22.06 2.69
C PRO A 108 2.83 -21.17 3.17
N TRP A 109 2.41 -21.29 4.44
CA TRP A 109 1.43 -20.37 5.00
C TRP A 109 1.95 -18.93 4.98
N ALA A 110 3.20 -18.69 5.39
CA ALA A 110 3.80 -17.37 5.35
C ALA A 110 3.84 -16.79 3.93
N PHE A 111 4.18 -17.62 2.93
CA PHE A 111 4.15 -17.20 1.52
C PHE A 111 2.75 -16.72 1.12
N ILE A 112 1.73 -17.55 1.35
CA ILE A 112 0.32 -17.23 1.03
C ILE A 112 -0.10 -15.97 1.78
N PHE A 113 0.20 -15.90 3.07
CA PHE A 113 -0.20 -14.80 3.95
C PHE A 113 0.39 -13.46 3.51
N CYS A 114 1.68 -13.43 3.17
CA CYS A 114 2.34 -12.24 2.64
C CYS A 114 1.88 -11.90 1.22
N LEU A 115 1.65 -12.89 0.35
CA LEU A 115 1.16 -12.66 -1.01
C LEU A 115 -0.23 -12.02 -1.01
N PHE A 116 -1.14 -12.55 -0.21
CA PHE A 116 -2.48 -11.99 -0.06
C PHE A 116 -2.40 -10.56 0.47
N THR A 117 -1.65 -10.34 1.55
CA THR A 117 -1.48 -8.99 2.11
C THR A 117 -0.92 -8.00 1.08
N LEU A 118 0.09 -8.40 0.30
CA LEU A 118 0.61 -7.58 -0.78
C LEU A 118 -0.46 -7.24 -1.84
N ILE A 119 -1.32 -8.18 -2.23
CA ILE A 119 -2.41 -7.93 -3.19
C ILE A 119 -3.35 -6.86 -2.65
N TYR A 120 -3.69 -6.93 -1.36
CA TYR A 120 -4.52 -5.94 -0.70
C TYR A 120 -3.85 -4.56 -0.64
N ASP A 121 -2.57 -4.53 -0.24
CA ASP A 121 -1.81 -3.28 -0.15
C ASP A 121 -1.60 -2.64 -1.52
N ILE A 122 -1.56 -3.40 -2.61
CA ILE A 122 -1.56 -2.84 -3.97
C ILE A 122 -2.84 -2.02 -4.21
N MET A 123 -4.00 -2.47 -3.72
CA MET A 123 -5.27 -1.75 -3.87
C MET A 123 -5.27 -0.44 -3.05
N GLU A 124 -4.79 -0.52 -1.81
CA GLU A 124 -4.60 0.63 -0.92
C GLU A 124 -3.64 1.65 -1.55
N GLU A 125 -2.44 1.21 -1.93
CA GLU A 125 -1.42 2.12 -2.45
C GLU A 125 -1.76 2.69 -3.82
N TYR A 126 -2.50 1.97 -4.66
CA TYR A 126 -3.06 2.54 -5.88
C TYR A 126 -3.99 3.72 -5.60
N THR A 127 -4.71 3.67 -4.49
CA THR A 127 -5.64 4.71 -4.06
C THR A 127 -4.89 5.86 -3.38
N TRP A 128 -4.12 5.56 -2.33
CA TRP A 128 -3.49 6.57 -1.47
C TRP A 128 -2.23 7.18 -2.04
N ARG A 129 -1.41 6.38 -2.74
CA ARG A 129 -0.11 6.76 -3.32
C ARG A 129 -0.20 6.95 -4.83
N GLY A 130 -1.21 6.38 -5.47
CA GLY A 130 -1.61 6.66 -6.84
C GLY A 130 -2.52 7.88 -6.94
N TYR A 131 -3.83 7.64 -7.02
CA TYR A 131 -4.80 8.67 -7.40
C TYR A 131 -4.73 9.90 -6.50
N LEU A 132 -4.72 9.72 -5.17
CA LEU A 132 -4.71 10.85 -4.24
C LEU A 132 -3.48 11.75 -4.44
N ILE A 133 -2.29 11.18 -4.59
CA ILE A 133 -1.03 11.94 -4.76
C ILE A 133 -1.00 12.71 -6.08
N GLU A 134 -1.58 12.16 -7.13
CA GLU A 134 -1.68 12.82 -8.43
C GLU A 134 -2.77 13.90 -8.45
N SER A 135 -3.86 13.69 -7.70
CA SER A 135 -4.93 14.68 -7.53
C SER A 135 -4.48 15.95 -6.78
N LEU A 136 -3.41 15.86 -5.99
CA LEU A 136 -2.75 16.97 -5.30
C LEU A 136 -1.74 17.72 -6.19
N GLU A 137 -1.70 17.42 -7.49
CA GLU A 137 -0.94 18.16 -8.52
C GLU A 137 0.56 18.34 -8.21
N LYS A 138 1.15 19.50 -8.55
CA LYS A 138 2.57 19.81 -8.36
C LYS A 138 2.92 20.25 -6.93
N THR A 139 2.05 19.98 -5.95
CA THR A 139 2.39 20.21 -4.54
C THR A 139 3.62 19.39 -4.14
N ASN A 140 4.35 19.90 -3.15
CA ASN A 140 5.56 19.26 -2.69
C ASN A 140 5.26 17.93 -1.95
N LEU A 141 6.30 17.11 -1.81
CA LEU A 141 6.20 15.79 -1.17
C LEU A 141 5.68 15.86 0.27
N ILE A 142 6.01 16.92 1.01
CA ILE A 142 5.58 17.09 2.40
C ILE A 142 4.07 17.22 2.48
N ILE A 143 3.48 18.13 1.70
CA ILE A 143 2.03 18.35 1.64
C ILE A 143 1.31 17.07 1.22
N LYS A 144 1.83 16.40 0.18
CA LYS A 144 1.32 15.12 -0.31
C LYS A 144 1.30 14.05 0.79
N SER A 145 2.40 13.93 1.52
CA SER A 145 2.55 12.96 2.60
C SER A 145 1.62 13.25 3.77
N LEU A 146 1.50 14.52 4.17
CA LEU A 146 0.61 14.97 5.25
C LEU A 146 -0.86 14.68 4.91
N ILE A 147 -1.34 15.11 3.74
CA ILE A 147 -2.73 14.90 3.32
C ILE A 147 -3.03 13.41 3.18
N SER A 148 -2.16 12.67 2.47
CA SER A 148 -2.32 11.22 2.30
C SER A 148 -2.32 10.50 3.65
N GLY A 149 -1.41 10.86 4.56
CA GLY A 149 -1.34 10.25 5.89
C GLY A 149 -2.54 10.53 6.77
N VAL A 150 -3.07 11.76 6.75
CA VAL A 150 -4.30 12.12 7.48
C VAL A 150 -5.50 11.38 6.90
N PHE A 151 -5.67 11.40 5.57
CA PHE A 151 -6.80 10.77 4.90
C PHE A 151 -6.79 9.25 5.11
N TRP A 152 -5.62 8.63 5.00
CA TRP A 152 -5.43 7.21 5.26
C TRP A 152 -5.67 6.85 6.73
N GLY A 153 -5.13 7.63 7.68
CA GLY A 153 -5.35 7.42 9.10
C GLY A 153 -6.82 7.53 9.51
N VAL A 154 -7.53 8.56 9.05
CA VAL A 154 -8.97 8.74 9.32
C VAL A 154 -9.80 7.65 8.67
N TRP A 155 -9.44 7.18 7.48
CA TRP A 155 -10.14 6.08 6.81
C TRP A 155 -10.14 4.78 7.65
N HIS A 156 -9.08 4.52 8.42
CA HIS A 156 -9.04 3.35 9.31
C HIS A 156 -10.06 3.39 10.44
N LEU A 157 -10.64 4.54 10.81
CA LEU A 157 -11.78 4.58 11.73
C LEU A 157 -12.95 3.76 11.20
N LEU A 158 -13.06 3.65 9.87
CA LEU A 158 -14.05 2.81 9.21
C LEU A 158 -13.56 1.38 9.02
N ILE A 159 -12.36 0.97 9.40
CA ILE A 159 -11.82 -0.38 9.17
C ILE A 159 -11.56 -1.11 10.49
N PHE A 160 -10.89 -0.47 11.44
CA PHE A 160 -10.58 -1.07 12.73
C PHE A 160 -11.76 -0.96 13.68
N ARG A 161 -11.83 -1.92 14.62
CA ARG A 161 -12.83 -1.91 15.69
C ARG A 161 -12.45 -0.92 16.79
N ASP A 162 -11.18 -0.91 17.13
CA ASP A 162 -10.54 -0.06 18.13
C ASP A 162 -9.07 0.17 17.74
N PHE A 163 -8.35 0.96 18.54
CA PHE A 163 -6.95 1.32 18.32
C PHE A 163 -6.09 1.02 19.54
N GLU A 164 -6.52 0.12 20.43
CA GLU A 164 -5.82 -0.13 21.70
C GLU A 164 -4.41 -0.66 21.47
N GLN A 165 -4.22 -1.54 20.49
CA GLN A 165 -2.91 -2.07 20.10
C GLN A 165 -1.92 -0.99 19.64
N TYR A 166 -2.40 0.18 19.24
CA TYR A 166 -1.58 1.32 18.82
C TYR A 166 -1.43 2.39 19.91
N GLY A 167 -2.04 2.20 21.09
CA GLY A 167 -2.12 3.21 22.15
C GLY A 167 -3.16 4.31 21.88
N GLY A 168 -4.14 4.03 21.03
CA GLY A 168 -5.24 4.94 20.70
C GLY A 168 -5.12 5.58 19.31
N PHE A 169 -6.23 6.16 18.84
CA PHE A 169 -6.33 6.71 17.49
C PHE A 169 -5.34 7.86 17.22
N GLY A 170 -5.06 8.70 18.23
CA GLY A 170 -4.11 9.81 18.06
C GLY A 170 -2.69 9.34 17.72
N ILE A 171 -2.20 8.31 18.41
CA ILE A 171 -0.88 7.72 18.15
C ILE A 171 -0.87 7.03 16.78
N PHE A 172 -1.94 6.28 16.48
CA PHE A 172 -2.11 5.65 15.17
C PHE A 172 -2.10 6.68 14.03
N LEU A 173 -2.78 7.82 14.20
CA LEU A 173 -2.81 8.89 13.20
C LEU A 173 -1.42 9.50 12.97
N VAL A 174 -0.65 9.75 14.03
CA VAL A 174 0.75 10.21 13.93
C VAL A 174 1.58 9.18 13.18
N PHE A 175 1.42 7.89 13.50
CA PHE A 175 2.07 6.81 12.77
C PHE A 175 1.71 6.81 11.28
N CYS A 176 0.42 6.91 10.92
CA CYS A 176 -0.02 6.99 9.52
C CYS A 176 0.61 8.18 8.79
N ILE A 177 0.69 9.34 9.43
CA ILE A 177 1.33 10.53 8.85
C ILE A 177 2.80 10.27 8.58
N LEU A 178 3.56 9.80 9.58
CA LEU A 178 4.99 9.54 9.45
C LEU A 178 5.28 8.45 8.40
N PHE A 179 4.54 7.35 8.44
CA PHE A 179 4.71 6.27 7.48
C PHE A 179 4.33 6.70 6.05
N SER A 180 3.36 7.61 5.92
CA SER A 180 2.99 8.16 4.61
C SER A 180 4.10 8.96 3.94
N PHE A 181 5.05 9.55 4.69
CA PHE A 181 6.23 10.15 4.08
C PHE A 181 7.09 9.12 3.35
N LEU A 182 7.33 7.96 3.98
CA LEU A 182 8.11 6.89 3.36
C LEU A 182 7.42 6.35 2.10
N LEU A 183 6.11 6.09 2.19
CA LEU A 183 5.34 5.56 1.07
C LEU A 183 5.20 6.58 -0.07
N THR A 184 4.98 7.86 0.23
CA THR A 184 4.93 8.94 -0.76
C THR A 184 6.31 9.18 -1.40
N PHE A 185 7.39 9.06 -0.63
CA PHE A 185 8.76 9.11 -1.15
C PHE A 185 9.04 7.94 -2.09
N SER A 186 8.67 6.72 -1.72
CA SER A 186 8.92 5.54 -2.52
C SER A 186 8.17 5.59 -3.86
N ILE A 187 6.89 5.99 -3.89
CA ILE A 187 6.16 6.16 -5.16
C ILE A 187 6.70 7.31 -6.00
N SER A 188 7.08 8.43 -5.36
CA SER A 188 7.63 9.59 -6.07
C SER A 188 8.96 9.26 -6.76
N ARG A 189 9.78 8.42 -6.10
CA ARG A 189 11.09 7.97 -6.58
C ARG A 189 10.99 6.91 -7.67
N THR A 190 10.08 5.95 -7.52
CA THR A 190 10.05 4.73 -8.35
C THR A 190 8.99 4.75 -9.45
N LYS A 191 7.93 5.56 -9.26
CA LYS A 191 6.70 5.55 -10.06
C LYS A 191 6.01 4.18 -10.11
N SER A 192 6.36 3.29 -9.17
CA SER A 192 5.92 1.90 -9.10
C SER A 192 4.99 1.72 -7.91
N ILE A 193 3.76 1.27 -8.12
CA ILE A 193 2.79 1.01 -7.03
C ILE A 193 3.19 -0.21 -6.19
N ILE A 194 3.84 -1.22 -6.77
CA ILE A 194 4.27 -2.40 -6.02
C ILE A 194 5.30 -2.08 -4.93
N VAL A 195 6.07 -1.00 -5.10
CA VAL A 195 7.11 -0.58 -4.15
C VAL A 195 6.52 -0.09 -2.83
N PRO A 196 5.68 0.97 -2.77
CA PRO A 196 4.99 1.34 -1.54
C PRO A 196 4.12 0.20 -1.02
N ALA A 197 3.47 -0.59 -1.88
CA ALA A 197 2.61 -1.70 -1.43
C ALA A 197 3.42 -2.76 -0.67
N THR A 198 4.63 -3.09 -1.15
CA THR A 198 5.49 -4.03 -0.43
C THR A 198 6.05 -3.43 0.86
N ILE A 199 6.36 -2.12 0.88
CA ILE A 199 6.78 -1.44 2.12
C ILE A 199 5.64 -1.43 3.13
N HIS A 200 4.41 -1.20 2.69
CA HIS A 200 3.20 -1.28 3.51
C HIS A 200 3.03 -2.70 4.08
N ALA A 201 3.19 -3.74 3.26
CA ALA A 201 3.06 -5.13 3.68
C ALA A 201 4.04 -5.53 4.80
N LEU A 202 5.12 -4.77 5.05
CA LEU A 202 5.99 -4.99 6.21
C LEU A 202 5.27 -4.79 7.54
N LEU A 203 4.19 -4.02 7.59
CA LEU A 203 3.42 -3.78 8.81
C LEU A 203 2.65 -5.01 9.30
N ILE A 204 2.62 -6.09 8.50
CA ILE A 204 1.94 -7.34 8.82
C ILE A 204 2.49 -8.05 10.07
N ARG A 205 3.78 -7.86 10.35
CA ARG A 205 4.52 -8.40 11.48
C ARG A 205 5.66 -7.45 11.83
N THR A 206 6.00 -7.33 13.10
CA THR A 206 7.17 -6.59 13.55
C THR A 206 8.17 -7.56 14.15
N ASN A 207 9.12 -8.03 13.34
CA ASN A 207 10.15 -8.97 13.75
C ASN A 207 11.48 -8.69 13.01
N ILE A 208 12.46 -9.59 13.17
CA ILE A 208 13.78 -9.46 12.55
C ILE A 208 13.72 -9.46 11.01
N VAL A 209 12.80 -10.22 10.41
CA VAL A 209 12.61 -10.27 8.94
C VAL A 209 12.11 -8.93 8.45
N THR A 210 11.15 -8.31 9.16
CA THR A 210 10.68 -6.95 8.88
C THR A 210 11.83 -5.96 8.83
N LEU A 211 12.72 -6.01 9.84
CA LEU A 211 13.87 -5.10 9.92
C LEU A 211 14.85 -5.32 8.76
N ILE A 212 15.17 -6.57 8.44
CA ILE A 212 16.06 -6.91 7.31
C ILE A 212 15.47 -6.41 5.99
N CYS A 213 14.19 -6.71 5.73
CA CYS A 213 13.51 -6.25 4.51
C CYS A 213 13.49 -4.72 4.44
N PHE A 214 13.19 -4.04 5.55
CA PHE A 214 13.19 -2.59 5.62
C PHE A 214 14.56 -1.99 5.26
N LEU A 215 15.65 -2.52 5.82
CA LEU A 215 17.01 -2.06 5.51
C LEU A 215 17.35 -2.25 4.03
N ILE A 216 16.99 -3.41 3.45
CA ILE A 216 17.19 -3.67 2.02
C ILE A 216 16.39 -2.68 1.17
N TYR A 217 15.13 -2.40 1.52
CA TYR A 217 14.27 -1.47 0.80
C TYR A 217 14.79 -0.03 0.85
N VAL A 218 15.28 0.41 2.01
CA VAL A 218 15.95 1.71 2.15
C VAL A 218 17.14 1.79 1.18
N ILE A 219 18.01 0.77 1.15
CA ILE A 219 19.16 0.73 0.23
C ILE A 219 18.69 0.78 -1.24
N LEU A 220 17.68 0.00 -1.62
CA LEU A 220 17.13 -0.01 -2.98
C LEU A 220 16.56 1.36 -3.39
N LEU A 221 15.86 2.05 -2.48
CA LEU A 221 15.29 3.38 -2.74
C LEU A 221 16.38 4.45 -2.90
N PHE A 222 17.39 4.46 -2.02
CA PHE A 222 18.49 5.43 -2.10
C PHE A 222 19.40 5.19 -3.31
N THR A 223 19.54 3.93 -3.74
CA THR A 223 20.30 3.53 -4.93
C THR A 223 19.47 3.49 -6.21
N TRP A 224 18.19 3.90 -6.18
CA TRP A 224 17.26 3.76 -7.30
C TRP A 224 17.81 4.34 -8.62
N ASN A 225 18.35 5.55 -8.57
CA ASN A 225 18.87 6.27 -9.74
C ASN A 225 20.34 5.93 -10.06
N LYS A 226 21.04 5.16 -9.23
CA LYS A 226 22.40 4.73 -9.54
C LYS A 226 22.33 3.70 -10.66
N LYS A 227 22.93 4.01 -11.82
CA LYS A 227 23.24 3.02 -12.85
C LYS A 227 24.36 2.12 -12.30
N LEU A 228 24.18 0.80 -12.40
CA LEU A 228 25.31 -0.12 -12.25
C LEU A 228 26.33 0.28 -13.31
N LYS A 229 27.55 0.66 -12.92
CA LYS A 229 28.62 0.89 -13.90
C LYS A 229 28.83 -0.44 -14.61
N ASN A 230 28.43 -0.54 -15.87
CA ASN A 230 28.82 -1.66 -16.71
C ASN A 230 30.34 -1.59 -16.86
N THR A 231 31.06 -2.39 -16.08
CA THR A 231 32.46 -2.72 -16.36
C THR A 231 32.49 -3.69 -17.53
N HIS A 232 32.15 -3.22 -18.73
CA HIS A 232 32.70 -3.86 -19.93
C HIS A 232 34.14 -3.36 -20.06
N ARG A 233 35.06 -4.14 -19.49
CA ARG A 233 36.47 -4.12 -19.91
C ARG A 233 36.47 -4.54 -21.38
N SER A 234 36.72 -3.60 -22.28
CA SER A 234 37.29 -3.91 -23.58
C SER A 234 38.68 -4.50 -23.35
N LYS A 235 38.86 -5.77 -23.69
CA LYS A 235 40.14 -6.30 -24.12
C LYS A 235 39.94 -6.84 -25.52
#